data_AF-A0A7Y8G206-F1
#
_entry.id   AF-A0A7Y8G206-F1
#
_cell.length_a   1.000
_cell.length_b   1.000
_cell.length_c   1.000
_cell.angle_alpha   90.00
_cell.angle_beta   90.00
_cell.angle_gamma   90.00
#
_symmetry.space_group_name_H-M   'P 1'
#
loop_
_entity.id
_entity.type
_entity.pdbx_description
1 polymer ?
#
loop_
_entity_poly.entity_id
_entity_poly.type
_entity_poly.pdbx_seq_one_letter_code
_entity_poly.pdbx_strand_id
1 'polypeptide(L)'
;MTNTCMTALSSTKTFLQQNFMTAKRIPPSLVKGINVFDVNSHKAGGYRLATLDKPGDFGKIERPLMGHWVPQGDYCDIPVNPGATGYVFTPDFSGCSILIDQLDELTYRVFHVQGGSDYLSKEYLSRADGHGLGLATAITFDDYGEAAYPRGFAFMKFEEERWWIYFQRQNGVGLNFANGQFAMVGAQTVRGGGRIPVPNLKREPPRQGVMHSGKAVPTPASQRAELEIEVW
;
A
#
# COMPACT_ATOMS: atom_id res chain seq x y z
N MET A 1 -11.02 26.64 -24.72
CA MET A 1 -9.99 26.08 -23.82
C MET A 1 -10.72 25.44 -22.66
N THR A 2 -10.94 24.13 -22.72
CA THR A 2 -11.60 23.38 -21.64
C THR A 2 -10.53 23.00 -20.63
N ASN A 3 -10.48 23.70 -19.50
CA ASN A 3 -9.73 23.27 -18.33
C ASN A 3 -10.39 21.99 -17.80
N THR A 4 -9.93 20.85 -18.28
CA THR A 4 -10.28 19.55 -17.72
C THR A 4 -9.68 19.52 -16.31
N CYS A 5 -10.56 19.56 -15.30
CA CYS A 5 -10.20 19.30 -13.92
C CYS A 5 -9.46 17.95 -13.89
N MET A 6 -8.13 17.97 -13.69
CA MET A 6 -7.37 16.76 -13.45
C MET A 6 -7.91 16.16 -12.16
N THR A 7 -8.71 15.10 -12.28
CA THR A 7 -9.24 14.38 -11.12
C THR A 7 -8.06 13.85 -10.30
N ALA A 8 -8.19 13.82 -8.97
CA ALA A 8 -7.15 13.31 -8.08
C ALA A 8 -6.72 11.85 -8.40
N LEU A 9 -7.60 11.09 -9.06
CA LEU A 9 -7.33 9.78 -9.64
C LEU A 9 -6.37 9.86 -10.84
N SER A 10 -6.62 10.76 -11.80
CA SER A 10 -5.74 10.97 -12.97
C SER A 10 -4.33 11.36 -12.54
N SER A 11 -4.18 12.17 -11.49
CA SER A 11 -2.87 12.54 -10.98
C SER A 11 -2.17 11.40 -10.24
N THR A 12 -2.87 10.61 -9.42
CA THR A 12 -2.27 9.49 -8.67
C THR A 12 -1.86 8.36 -9.62
N LYS A 13 -2.74 7.94 -10.52
CA LYS A 13 -2.46 6.90 -11.52
C LYS A 13 -1.27 7.30 -12.41
N THR A 14 -1.31 8.49 -13.01
CA THR A 14 -0.21 8.95 -13.86
C THR A 14 1.10 9.05 -13.10
N PHE A 15 1.08 9.53 -11.86
CA PHE A 15 2.26 9.59 -11.02
C PHE A 15 2.86 8.20 -10.78
N LEU A 16 2.03 7.19 -10.46
CA LEU A 16 2.48 5.83 -10.25
C LEU A 16 2.96 5.15 -11.54
N GLN A 17 2.39 5.45 -12.70
CA GLN A 17 2.89 4.87 -13.96
C GLN A 17 4.25 5.45 -14.37
N GLN A 18 4.56 6.69 -13.96
CA GLN A 18 5.76 7.41 -14.40
C GLN A 18 6.93 7.31 -13.44
N ASN A 19 6.71 7.00 -12.16
CA ASN A 19 7.75 7.05 -11.14
C ASN A 19 7.82 5.70 -10.41
N PHE A 20 9.01 5.10 -10.38
CA PHE A 20 9.27 3.93 -9.55
C PHE A 20 9.23 4.38 -8.08
N MET A 21 8.24 3.89 -7.32
CA MET A 21 8.06 4.25 -5.92
C MET A 21 8.92 3.40 -4.99
N THR A 22 9.42 4.00 -3.90
CA THR A 22 10.08 3.25 -2.84
C THR A 22 9.99 3.97 -1.49
N ALA A 23 9.95 3.22 -0.41
CA ALA A 23 10.09 3.67 0.97
C ALA A 23 11.48 3.36 1.56
N LYS A 24 12.51 3.07 0.73
CA LYS A 24 13.87 2.73 1.22
C LYS A 24 14.54 3.80 2.07
N ARG A 25 14.04 5.03 2.03
CA ARG A 25 14.53 6.16 2.85
C ARG A 25 13.74 6.36 4.13
N ILE A 26 12.67 5.60 4.35
CA ILE A 26 12.05 5.50 5.67
C ILE A 26 12.95 4.65 6.57
N PRO A 27 13.37 5.17 7.73
CA PRO A 27 14.22 4.42 8.63
C PRO A 27 13.48 3.20 9.19
N PRO A 28 14.14 2.04 9.36
CA PRO A 28 13.52 0.86 9.96
C PRO A 28 13.01 1.08 11.38
N SER A 29 13.50 2.12 12.07
CA SER A 29 13.07 2.52 13.41
C SER A 29 11.81 3.37 13.44
N LEU A 30 11.23 3.74 12.29
CA LEU A 30 9.97 4.49 12.26
C LEU A 30 8.86 3.63 12.86
N VAL A 31 8.31 4.11 13.98
CA VAL A 31 7.24 3.43 14.70
C VAL A 31 5.91 3.56 13.95
N LYS A 32 5.06 2.55 14.10
CA LYS A 32 3.71 2.54 13.54
C LYS A 32 2.86 3.73 14.00
N GLY A 33 1.85 4.08 13.21
CA GLY A 33 0.87 5.11 13.54
C GLY A 33 1.06 6.41 12.76
N ILE A 34 0.44 7.49 13.25
CA ILE A 34 0.43 8.78 12.54
C ILE A 34 1.85 9.36 12.48
N ASN A 35 2.27 9.66 11.27
CA ASN A 35 3.55 10.28 10.95
C ASN A 35 3.35 11.33 9.84
N VAL A 36 4.40 12.09 9.61
CA VAL A 36 4.48 13.03 8.49
C VAL A 36 5.49 12.49 7.50
N PHE A 37 5.20 12.62 6.21
CA PHE A 37 6.00 12.11 5.11
C PHE A 37 6.17 13.16 4.03
N ASP A 38 7.28 13.07 3.29
CA ASP A 38 7.45 13.77 2.02
C ASP A 38 7.54 12.76 0.89
N VAL A 39 7.04 13.13 -0.30
CA VAL A 39 7.25 12.37 -1.54
C VAL A 39 8.20 13.16 -2.42
N ASN A 40 9.44 12.69 -2.52
CA ASN A 40 10.48 13.38 -3.27
C ASN A 40 10.75 12.68 -4.60
N SER A 41 10.81 13.47 -5.67
CA SER A 41 11.16 12.97 -7.00
C SER A 41 12.67 12.99 -7.22
N HIS A 42 13.20 11.90 -7.77
CA HIS A 42 14.62 11.74 -8.07
C HIS A 42 14.82 11.24 -9.50
N LYS A 43 16.05 11.41 -9.98
CA LYS A 43 16.55 10.72 -11.17
C LYS A 43 17.82 9.97 -10.80
N ALA A 44 17.84 8.67 -11.01
CA ALA A 44 19.05 7.86 -10.89
C ALA A 44 19.09 6.85 -12.03
N GLY A 45 20.28 6.58 -12.57
CA GLY A 45 20.48 5.63 -13.68
C GLY A 45 19.61 5.85 -14.92
N GLY A 46 19.11 7.07 -15.14
CA GLY A 46 18.18 7.41 -16.24
C GLY A 46 16.69 7.17 -15.94
N TYR A 47 16.36 6.61 -14.77
CA TYR A 47 14.98 6.31 -14.37
C TYR A 47 14.40 7.39 -13.44
N ARG A 48 13.09 7.57 -13.51
CA ARG A 48 12.33 8.43 -12.61
C ARG A 48 11.95 7.65 -11.37
N LEU A 49 12.33 8.18 -10.21
CA LEU A 49 12.13 7.55 -8.92
C LEU A 49 11.34 8.51 -8.06
N ALA A 50 10.49 7.99 -7.20
CA ALA A 50 9.84 8.78 -6.16
C ALA A 50 10.00 8.04 -4.83
N THR A 51 10.52 8.75 -3.83
CA THR A 51 10.76 8.17 -2.51
C THR A 51 9.82 8.75 -1.48
N LEU A 52 9.31 7.86 -0.63
CA LEU A 52 8.72 8.24 0.63
C LEU A 52 9.83 8.50 1.64
N ASP A 53 9.85 9.71 2.17
CA ASP A 53 10.89 10.19 3.08
C ASP A 53 10.27 10.74 4.36
N LYS A 54 11.07 10.84 5.41
CA LYS A 54 10.74 11.70 6.55
C LYS A 54 10.94 13.17 6.13
N PRO A 55 10.04 14.08 6.54
CA PRO A 55 10.10 15.47 6.11
C PRO A 55 11.42 16.15 6.47
N GLY A 56 11.97 16.89 5.53
CA GLY A 56 13.18 17.71 5.72
C GLY A 56 14.50 16.94 5.73
N ASP A 57 14.51 15.61 5.68
CA ASP A 57 15.76 14.83 5.71
C ASP A 57 16.59 15.00 4.43
N PHE A 58 15.96 15.29 3.29
CA PHE A 58 16.63 15.21 1.99
C PHE A 58 16.16 16.20 0.90
N GLY A 59 15.38 17.22 1.26
CA GLY A 59 14.85 18.19 0.31
C GLY A 59 14.06 19.31 0.98
N LYS A 60 13.60 20.28 0.18
CA LYS A 60 12.65 21.31 0.65
C LYS A 60 11.33 20.62 0.96
N ILE A 61 10.78 20.88 2.15
CA ILE A 61 9.42 20.49 2.53
C ILE A 61 8.46 21.35 1.70
N GLU A 62 8.04 20.85 0.54
CA GLU A 62 7.09 21.59 -0.29
C GLU A 62 5.64 21.25 0.09
N ARG A 63 5.34 19.97 0.39
CA ARG A 63 3.99 19.48 0.70
C ARG A 63 4.02 18.22 1.58
N PRO A 64 4.19 18.37 2.91
CA PRO A 64 4.21 17.24 3.80
C PRO A 64 2.84 16.57 3.85
N LEU A 65 2.83 15.24 3.79
CA LEU A 65 1.66 14.38 3.86
C LEU A 65 1.56 13.81 5.27
N MET A 66 0.46 14.07 5.96
CA MET A 66 0.12 13.30 7.16
C MET A 66 -0.47 11.95 6.75
N GLY A 67 0.02 10.88 7.36
CA GLY A 67 -0.45 9.53 7.08
C GLY A 67 -0.12 8.54 8.20
N HIS A 68 -0.66 7.34 8.10
CA HIS A 68 -0.32 6.25 9.00
C HIS A 68 0.82 5.43 8.42
N TRP A 69 1.85 5.14 9.22
CA TRP A 69 2.90 4.18 8.88
C TRP A 69 2.51 2.78 9.35
N VAL A 70 2.45 1.81 8.44
CA VAL A 70 2.26 0.39 8.81
C VAL A 70 3.56 -0.36 8.53
N PRO A 71 4.40 -0.59 9.55
CA PRO A 71 5.63 -1.35 9.38
C PRO A 71 5.31 -2.81 9.08
N GLN A 72 6.21 -3.45 8.36
CA GLN A 72 6.12 -4.87 8.04
C GLN A 72 6.16 -5.71 9.32
N GLY A 73 5.22 -6.64 9.45
CA GLY A 73 5.02 -7.47 10.64
C GLY A 73 4.12 -6.84 11.72
N ASP A 74 3.48 -5.70 11.43
CA ASP A 74 2.60 -5.00 12.37
C ASP A 74 1.34 -4.45 11.67
N TYR A 75 0.53 -3.71 12.42
CA TYR A 75 -0.72 -3.10 11.95
C TYR A 75 -0.91 -1.66 12.43
N CYS A 76 -1.81 -0.92 11.79
CA CYS A 76 -2.40 0.31 12.32
C CYS A 76 -3.92 0.31 12.23
N ASP A 77 -4.54 0.91 13.23
CA ASP A 77 -5.96 1.23 13.19
C ASP A 77 -6.13 2.61 12.55
N ILE A 78 -7.07 2.70 11.60
CA ILE A 78 -7.38 3.91 10.85
C ILE A 78 -8.89 4.15 10.87
N PRO A 79 -9.35 5.40 10.81
CA PRO A 79 -10.78 5.67 10.74
C PRO A 79 -11.35 5.22 9.38
N VAL A 80 -12.57 4.70 9.38
CA VAL A 80 -13.35 4.40 8.17
C VAL A 80 -13.51 5.65 7.31
N ASN A 81 -13.66 6.82 7.94
CA ASN A 81 -13.69 8.12 7.29
C ASN A 81 -12.68 9.09 7.96
N PRO A 82 -11.52 9.36 7.35
CA PRO A 82 -10.52 10.31 7.87
C PRO A 82 -10.85 11.79 7.59
N GLY A 83 -12.00 12.09 6.99
CA GLY A 83 -12.36 13.43 6.53
C GLY A 83 -11.98 13.64 5.06
N ALA A 84 -11.32 14.76 4.75
CA ALA A 84 -11.11 15.18 3.35
C ALA A 84 -10.08 14.33 2.58
N THR A 85 -9.01 13.88 3.24
CA THR A 85 -7.96 13.03 2.63
C THR A 85 -7.22 12.30 3.75
N GLY A 86 -6.82 11.06 3.49
CA GLY A 86 -5.99 10.27 4.40
C GLY A 86 -5.02 9.42 3.62
N TYR A 87 -3.88 9.11 4.23
CA TYR A 87 -2.86 8.24 3.66
C TYR A 87 -2.47 7.14 4.63
N VAL A 88 -2.14 5.97 4.09
CA VAL A 88 -1.47 4.88 4.80
C VAL A 88 -0.28 4.45 3.96
N PHE A 89 0.91 4.48 4.53
CA PHE A 89 2.13 4.11 3.84
C PHE A 89 2.74 2.85 4.45
N THR A 90 3.47 2.11 3.62
CA THR A 90 4.10 0.85 4.00
C THR A 90 5.51 0.76 3.41
N PRO A 91 6.38 -0.12 3.95
CA PRO A 91 7.62 -0.51 3.30
C PRO A 91 7.42 -1.09 1.89
N ASP A 92 8.51 -1.19 1.11
CA ASP A 92 8.53 -1.83 -0.21
C ASP A 92 8.07 -3.29 -0.17
N PHE A 93 7.42 -3.74 -1.24
CA PHE A 93 6.79 -5.06 -1.29
C PHE A 93 7.68 -6.13 -1.93
N SER A 94 7.69 -7.31 -1.31
CA SER A 94 8.37 -8.50 -1.81
C SER A 94 7.85 -9.78 -1.17
N GLY A 95 6.77 -10.34 -1.72
CA GLY A 95 6.09 -11.52 -1.19
C GLY A 95 5.16 -11.24 0.01
N CYS A 96 5.18 -10.03 0.56
CA CYS A 96 4.29 -9.60 1.64
C CYS A 96 2.88 -9.24 1.12
N SER A 97 1.97 -8.92 2.05
CA SER A 97 0.59 -8.53 1.77
C SER A 97 0.13 -7.41 2.69
N ILE A 98 -0.81 -6.59 2.23
CA ILE A 98 -1.67 -5.80 3.14
C ILE A 98 -3.00 -6.54 3.28
N LEU A 99 -3.41 -6.76 4.53
CA LEU A 99 -4.72 -7.28 4.87
C LEU A 99 -5.47 -6.20 5.64
N ILE A 100 -6.73 -5.96 5.32
CA ILE A 100 -7.54 -4.92 5.96
C ILE A 100 -8.75 -5.57 6.59
N ASP A 101 -8.83 -5.52 7.90
CA ASP A 101 -10.05 -5.86 8.64
C ASP A 101 -10.91 -4.62 8.85
N GLN A 102 -12.23 -4.82 8.86
CA GLN A 102 -13.13 -3.85 9.48
C GLN A 102 -13.43 -4.30 10.91
N LEU A 103 -12.94 -3.54 11.89
CA LEU A 103 -13.18 -3.88 13.30
C LEU A 103 -14.62 -3.57 13.70
N ASP A 104 -15.09 -2.38 13.32
CA ASP A 104 -16.42 -1.85 13.64
C ASP A 104 -16.87 -0.80 12.59
N GLU A 105 -17.87 0.01 12.91
CA GLU A 105 -18.41 1.03 11.99
C GLU A 105 -17.48 2.23 11.77
N LEU A 106 -16.48 2.41 12.64
CA LEU A 106 -15.60 3.58 12.67
C LEU A 106 -14.15 3.23 12.37
N THR A 107 -13.75 1.96 12.47
CA THR A 107 -12.34 1.56 12.46
C THR A 107 -12.06 0.44 11.45
N TYR A 108 -11.07 0.69 10.58
CA TYR A 108 -10.35 -0.36 9.86
C TYR A 108 -9.02 -0.64 10.54
N ARG A 109 -8.56 -1.88 10.46
CA ARG A 109 -7.20 -2.29 10.86
C ARG A 109 -6.44 -2.74 9.63
N VAL A 110 -5.33 -2.07 9.35
CA VAL A 110 -4.45 -2.35 8.21
C VAL A 110 -3.23 -3.10 8.72
N PHE A 111 -3.06 -4.33 8.28
CA PHE A 111 -1.88 -5.16 8.55
C PHE A 111 -0.92 -5.11 7.39
N HIS A 112 0.38 -5.17 7.66
CA HIS A 112 1.40 -5.48 6.67
C HIS A 112 2.05 -6.82 7.02
N VAL A 113 1.53 -7.90 6.46
CA VAL A 113 1.95 -9.27 6.77
C VAL A 113 3.16 -9.67 5.93
N GLN A 114 4.19 -10.19 6.58
CA GLN A 114 5.42 -10.67 5.95
C GLN A 114 5.16 -11.83 4.99
N GLY A 115 5.93 -11.92 3.91
CA GLY A 115 5.88 -13.08 3.01
C GLY A 115 6.53 -14.31 3.65
N GLY A 116 5.97 -15.49 3.39
CA GLY A 116 6.44 -16.76 3.95
C GLY A 116 5.31 -17.55 4.61
N SER A 117 5.52 -18.86 4.78
CA SER A 117 4.44 -19.78 5.19
C SER A 117 3.84 -19.46 6.56
N ASP A 118 4.61 -18.93 7.50
CA ASP A 118 4.21 -18.89 8.91
C ASP A 118 3.66 -17.53 9.36
N TYR A 119 3.93 -16.48 8.58
CA TYR A 119 3.65 -15.11 9.00
C TYR A 119 2.17 -14.78 9.00
N LEU A 120 1.38 -15.34 8.07
CA LEU A 120 -0.08 -15.23 8.13
C LEU A 120 -0.64 -15.67 9.49
N SER A 121 -0.15 -16.80 10.02
CA SER A 121 -0.60 -17.29 11.32
C SER A 121 -0.11 -16.42 12.46
N LYS A 122 1.18 -16.04 12.46
CA LYS A 122 1.83 -15.30 13.56
C LYS A 122 1.39 -13.84 13.66
N GLU A 123 1.19 -13.18 12.52
CA GLU A 123 0.99 -11.72 12.46
C GLU A 123 -0.48 -11.33 12.29
N TYR A 124 -1.30 -12.25 11.76
CA TYR A 124 -2.71 -11.99 11.47
C TYR A 124 -3.67 -12.97 12.17
N LEU A 125 -3.64 -14.28 11.87
CA LEU A 125 -4.69 -15.20 12.34
C LEU A 125 -4.71 -15.45 13.86
N SER A 126 -3.55 -15.39 14.52
CA SER A 126 -3.43 -15.68 15.96
C SER A 126 -3.76 -14.49 16.87
N ARG A 127 -4.35 -13.42 16.32
CA ARG A 127 -4.64 -12.18 17.05
C ARG A 127 -5.69 -12.41 18.14
N ALA A 128 -5.28 -12.17 19.39
CA ALA A 128 -6.13 -12.40 20.57
C ALA A 128 -7.29 -11.41 20.71
N ASP A 129 -7.16 -10.21 20.14
CA ASP A 129 -8.23 -9.20 20.06
C ASP A 129 -9.16 -9.41 18.86
N GLY A 130 -8.91 -10.45 18.04
CA GLY A 130 -9.76 -10.87 16.94
C GLY A 130 -9.72 -9.95 15.71
N HIS A 131 -10.67 -10.20 14.80
CA HIS A 131 -10.77 -9.56 13.48
C HIS A 131 -12.03 -8.70 13.32
N GLY A 132 -12.80 -8.44 14.39
CA GLY A 132 -14.05 -7.67 14.35
C GLY A 132 -15.08 -8.22 13.37
N LEU A 133 -15.49 -7.43 12.37
CA LEU A 133 -16.37 -7.87 11.29
C LEU A 133 -15.66 -8.76 10.25
N GLY A 134 -14.32 -8.84 10.30
CA GLY A 134 -13.47 -9.68 9.48
C GLY A 134 -12.75 -8.93 8.37
N LEU A 135 -12.08 -9.70 7.49
CA LEU A 135 -11.35 -9.18 6.34
C LEU A 135 -12.29 -8.44 5.40
N ALA A 136 -12.01 -7.16 5.15
CA ALA A 136 -12.66 -6.34 4.15
C ALA A 136 -12.03 -6.56 2.77
N THR A 137 -10.72 -6.38 2.66
CA THR A 137 -9.99 -6.59 1.40
C THR A 137 -8.51 -6.83 1.69
N ALA A 138 -7.76 -7.12 0.64
CA ALA A 138 -6.33 -7.32 0.71
C ALA A 138 -5.65 -6.91 -0.59
N ILE A 139 -4.34 -6.68 -0.53
CA ILE A 139 -3.44 -6.86 -1.66
C ILE A 139 -2.41 -7.91 -1.31
N THR A 140 -2.23 -8.91 -2.17
CA THR A 140 -1.30 -10.02 -1.95
C THR A 140 -0.31 -10.15 -3.10
N PHE A 141 0.65 -11.07 -2.97
CA PHE A 141 1.66 -11.31 -4.01
C PHE A 141 1.04 -11.55 -5.39
N ASP A 142 -0.10 -12.22 -5.47
CA ASP A 142 -0.77 -12.53 -6.74
C ASP A 142 -1.28 -11.26 -7.47
N ASP A 143 -1.45 -10.15 -6.75
CA ASP A 143 -1.89 -8.88 -7.35
C ASP A 143 -0.74 -8.11 -8.00
N TYR A 144 0.41 -8.08 -7.34
CA TYR A 144 1.52 -7.19 -7.72
C TYR A 144 2.79 -7.90 -8.20
N GLY A 145 2.95 -9.18 -7.86
CA GLY A 145 4.19 -9.93 -7.98
C GLY A 145 4.04 -11.14 -8.91
N GLU A 146 5.18 -11.59 -9.41
CA GLU A 146 5.31 -12.87 -10.10
C GLU A 146 6.71 -13.42 -9.82
N ALA A 147 6.94 -14.72 -10.02
CA ALA A 147 8.19 -15.37 -9.62
C ALA A 147 9.45 -14.68 -10.18
N ALA A 148 9.40 -14.20 -11.43
CA ALA A 148 10.49 -13.48 -12.07
C ALA A 148 10.60 -12.01 -11.63
N TYR A 149 9.50 -11.40 -11.19
CA TYR A 149 9.41 -9.98 -10.83
C TYR A 149 8.64 -9.80 -9.51
N PRO A 150 9.27 -10.16 -8.37
CA PRO A 150 8.55 -10.29 -7.10
C PRO A 150 8.29 -8.95 -6.40
N ARG A 151 8.72 -7.82 -6.99
CA ARG A 151 8.70 -6.52 -6.34
C ARG A 151 7.43 -5.73 -6.66
N GLY A 152 7.03 -4.91 -5.70
CA GLY A 152 5.99 -3.93 -5.85
C GLY A 152 6.10 -2.81 -4.83
N PHE A 153 5.13 -1.90 -4.89
CA PHE A 153 4.93 -0.87 -3.87
C PHE A 153 3.44 -0.68 -3.67
N ALA A 154 3.00 -0.51 -2.42
CA ALA A 154 1.59 -0.26 -2.12
C ALA A 154 1.44 0.78 -1.02
N PHE A 155 0.37 1.57 -1.13
CA PHE A 155 -0.05 2.53 -0.12
C PHE A 155 -1.57 2.69 -0.20
N MET A 156 -2.18 3.27 0.82
CA MET A 156 -3.61 3.60 0.79
C MET A 156 -3.82 5.10 0.71
N LYS A 157 -4.91 5.48 0.05
CA LYS A 157 -5.39 6.84 -0.03
C LYS A 157 -6.90 6.87 0.15
N PHE A 158 -7.39 7.79 0.98
CA PHE A 158 -8.81 8.07 1.07
C PHE A 158 -9.18 9.15 0.06
N GLU A 159 -10.06 8.79 -0.86
CA GLU A 159 -10.62 9.67 -1.89
C GLU A 159 -11.91 9.04 -2.44
N GLU A 160 -12.74 9.83 -3.10
CA GLU A 160 -14.03 9.33 -3.62
C GLU A 160 -14.86 8.69 -2.49
N GLU A 161 -14.76 9.26 -1.29
CA GLU A 161 -15.41 8.82 -0.05
C GLU A 161 -15.06 7.38 0.37
N ARG A 162 -13.91 6.85 -0.08
CA ARG A 162 -13.48 5.48 0.16
C ARG A 162 -11.96 5.37 0.36
N TRP A 163 -11.53 4.42 1.17
CA TRP A 163 -10.15 3.96 1.16
C TRP A 163 -9.86 3.11 -0.08
N TRP A 164 -8.77 3.42 -0.76
CA TRP A 164 -8.25 2.65 -1.88
C TRP A 164 -6.84 2.17 -1.57
N ILE A 165 -6.54 0.90 -1.84
CA ILE A 165 -5.16 0.40 -1.87
C ILE A 165 -4.62 0.63 -3.28
N TYR A 166 -3.68 1.56 -3.42
CA TYR A 166 -2.93 1.77 -4.64
C TYR A 166 -1.71 0.86 -4.68
N PHE A 167 -1.42 0.28 -5.83
CA PHE A 167 -0.25 -0.57 -5.99
C PHE A 167 0.47 -0.42 -7.32
N GLN A 168 1.77 -0.71 -7.28
CA GLN A 168 2.65 -0.83 -8.43
C GLN A 168 3.21 -2.23 -8.55
N ARG A 169 3.26 -2.70 -9.79
CA ARG A 169 4.07 -3.82 -10.24
C ARG A 169 5.42 -3.27 -10.68
N GLN A 170 6.51 -3.70 -10.08
CA GLN A 170 7.85 -3.18 -10.33
C GLN A 170 8.79 -4.22 -10.97
N ASN A 171 9.63 -3.77 -11.89
CA ASN A 171 10.76 -4.54 -12.41
C ASN A 171 12.04 -4.22 -11.62
N GLY A 172 13.02 -5.13 -11.72
CA GLY A 172 14.33 -4.95 -11.12
C GLY A 172 14.45 -5.59 -9.74
N VAL A 173 15.67 -5.58 -9.21
CA VAL A 173 15.99 -6.24 -7.93
C VAL A 173 15.63 -5.40 -6.71
N GLY A 174 15.15 -4.17 -6.93
CA GLY A 174 14.94 -3.15 -5.90
C GLY A 174 16.10 -2.16 -5.80
N LEU A 175 15.85 -1.10 -5.04
CA LEU A 175 16.79 -0.02 -4.77
C LEU A 175 17.49 -0.25 -3.43
N ASN A 176 18.75 0.13 -3.35
CA ASN A 176 19.42 0.36 -2.08
C ASN A 176 19.72 1.85 -1.93
N PHE A 177 19.70 2.35 -0.70
CA PHE A 177 20.06 3.72 -0.38
C PHE A 177 21.10 3.71 0.74
N ALA A 178 22.29 4.19 0.43
CA ALA A 178 23.40 4.25 1.37
C ALA A 178 24.25 5.48 1.08
N ASN A 179 24.81 6.10 2.13
CA ASN A 179 25.69 7.26 2.02
C ASN A 179 25.09 8.41 1.17
N GLY A 180 23.77 8.62 1.26
CA GLY A 180 23.08 9.67 0.52
C GLY A 180 22.84 9.38 -0.96
N GLN A 181 23.15 8.18 -1.45
CA GLN A 181 23.05 7.82 -2.86
C GLN A 181 22.20 6.57 -3.08
N PHE A 182 21.46 6.55 -4.20
CA PHE A 182 20.78 5.35 -4.66
C PHE A 182 21.76 4.45 -5.40
N ALA A 183 21.93 3.23 -4.90
CA ALA A 183 22.59 2.15 -5.61
C ALA A 183 21.53 1.29 -6.28
N MET A 184 21.66 1.10 -7.59
CA MET A 184 20.72 0.35 -8.41
C MET A 184 21.46 -0.68 -9.24
N VAL A 185 20.90 -1.87 -9.35
CA VAL A 185 21.38 -2.90 -10.27
C VAL A 185 20.32 -3.10 -11.34
N GLY A 186 20.69 -2.80 -12.59
CA GLY A 186 19.77 -2.88 -13.73
C GLY A 186 18.66 -1.85 -13.73
N ALA A 187 17.69 -2.04 -14.63
CA ALA A 187 16.55 -1.16 -14.80
C ALA A 187 15.58 -1.27 -13.62
N GLN A 188 15.11 -0.13 -13.13
CA GLN A 188 14.08 -0.03 -12.08
C GLN A 188 12.88 0.69 -12.71
N THR A 189 11.93 -0.10 -13.20
CA THR A 189 10.79 0.40 -13.97
C THR A 189 9.47 -0.11 -13.42
N VAL A 190 8.37 0.55 -13.79
CA VAL A 190 7.01 0.14 -13.44
C VAL A 190 6.45 -0.66 -14.62
N ARG A 191 5.91 -1.85 -14.35
CA ARG A 191 5.33 -2.75 -15.37
C ARG A 191 3.80 -2.73 -15.40
N GLY A 192 3.18 -2.05 -14.44
CA GLY A 192 1.74 -1.88 -14.32
C GLY A 192 1.37 -1.54 -12.89
N GLY A 193 0.08 -1.53 -12.60
CA GLY A 193 -0.42 -1.26 -11.26
C GLY A 193 -1.94 -1.28 -11.21
N GLY A 194 -2.48 -0.76 -10.13
CA GLY A 194 -3.92 -0.73 -9.94
C GLY A 194 -4.32 -0.05 -8.64
N ARG A 195 -5.63 -0.03 -8.41
CA ARG A 195 -6.20 0.25 -7.09
C ARG A 195 -7.30 -0.75 -6.75
N ILE A 196 -7.34 -1.11 -5.47
CA ILE A 196 -8.31 -2.04 -4.89
C ILE A 196 -9.19 -1.24 -3.93
N PRO A 197 -10.52 -1.24 -4.09
CA PRO A 197 -11.42 -0.58 -3.15
C PRO A 197 -11.45 -1.32 -1.80
N VAL A 198 -11.48 -0.57 -0.71
CA VAL A 198 -11.79 -1.12 0.61
C VAL A 198 -13.31 -1.10 0.81
N PRO A 199 -13.97 -2.26 0.97
CA PRO A 199 -15.40 -2.32 1.20
C PRO A 199 -15.77 -1.94 2.63
N ASN A 200 -16.97 -1.42 2.82
CA ASN A 200 -17.62 -1.35 4.13
C ASN A 200 -18.47 -2.60 4.34
N LEU A 201 -18.03 -3.52 5.20
CA LEU A 201 -18.64 -4.84 5.45
C LEU A 201 -20.08 -4.81 5.96
N LYS A 202 -20.57 -3.67 6.45
CA LYS A 202 -22.00 -3.52 6.77
C LYS A 202 -22.87 -3.41 5.52
N ARG A 203 -22.29 -3.02 4.38
CA ARG A 203 -23.02 -2.62 3.16
C ARG A 203 -22.51 -3.32 1.91
N GLU A 204 -21.28 -3.76 1.91
CA GLU A 204 -20.55 -4.23 0.74
C GLU A 204 -19.88 -5.58 1.03
N PRO A 205 -19.74 -6.47 0.03
CA PRO A 205 -19.06 -7.73 0.21
C PRO A 205 -17.55 -7.54 0.45
N PRO A 206 -16.92 -8.43 1.24
CA PRO A 206 -15.47 -8.53 1.27
C PRO A 206 -14.93 -9.12 -0.02
N ARG A 207 -13.65 -8.85 -0.30
CA ARG A 207 -12.89 -9.58 -1.32
C ARG A 207 -12.78 -11.07 -0.93
N GLN A 208 -13.15 -11.98 -1.82
CA GLN A 208 -13.09 -13.43 -1.59
C GLN A 208 -11.81 -14.04 -2.16
N GLY A 209 -11.55 -15.30 -1.80
CA GLY A 209 -10.47 -16.10 -2.39
C GLY A 209 -9.07 -15.55 -2.15
N VAL A 210 -8.89 -14.72 -1.12
CA VAL A 210 -7.60 -14.10 -0.79
C VAL A 210 -6.61 -15.17 -0.33
N MET A 211 -5.44 -15.21 -0.97
CA MET A 211 -4.35 -16.13 -0.65
C MET A 211 -3.11 -15.35 -0.23
N HIS A 212 -2.49 -15.75 0.88
CA HIS A 212 -1.20 -15.24 1.33
C HIS A 212 -0.20 -16.40 1.43
N SER A 213 0.89 -16.33 0.65
CA SER A 213 1.94 -17.37 0.64
C SER A 213 1.38 -18.80 0.48
N GLY A 214 0.38 -18.96 -0.40
CA GLY A 214 -0.30 -20.24 -0.66
C GLY A 214 -1.33 -20.67 0.41
N LYS A 215 -1.59 -19.85 1.43
CA LYS A 215 -2.61 -20.13 2.46
C LYS A 215 -3.82 -19.22 2.29
N ALA A 216 -5.01 -19.79 2.41
CA ALA A 216 -6.25 -19.02 2.36
C ALA A 216 -6.38 -18.09 3.58
N VAL A 217 -6.74 -16.85 3.33
CA VAL A 217 -7.12 -15.89 4.37
C VAL A 217 -8.63 -16.05 4.61
N PRO A 218 -9.08 -16.31 5.85
CA PRO A 218 -10.50 -16.39 6.16
C PRO A 218 -11.20 -15.08 5.84
N THR A 219 -12.34 -15.17 5.16
CA THR A 219 -13.15 -14.02 4.75
C THR A 219 -14.60 -14.22 5.18
N PRO A 220 -15.31 -13.13 5.55
CA PRO A 220 -16.75 -13.23 5.82
C PRO A 220 -17.50 -13.68 4.57
N ALA A 221 -18.49 -14.56 4.75
CA ALA A 221 -19.33 -15.01 3.65
C ALA A 221 -20.19 -13.85 3.12
N SER A 222 -20.30 -13.74 1.80
CA SER A 222 -21.21 -12.81 1.15
C SER A 222 -21.73 -13.38 -0.17
N GLN A 223 -22.96 -13.02 -0.52
CA GLN A 223 -23.60 -13.35 -1.79
C GLN A 223 -23.66 -12.14 -2.74
N ARG A 224 -23.15 -10.98 -2.32
CA ARG A 224 -23.10 -9.77 -3.14
C ARG A 224 -21.86 -9.80 -4.04
N ALA A 225 -21.95 -9.17 -5.21
CA ALA A 225 -20.84 -9.05 -6.14
C ALA A 225 -19.74 -8.15 -5.57
N GLU A 226 -18.49 -8.61 -5.63
CA GLU A 226 -17.31 -7.85 -5.21
C GLU A 226 -17.18 -6.52 -5.95
N LEU A 227 -16.58 -5.56 -5.26
CA LEU A 227 -16.21 -4.29 -5.87
C LEU A 227 -15.08 -4.53 -6.87
N GLU A 228 -15.14 -3.83 -8.01
CA GLU A 228 -14.18 -4.00 -9.09
C GLU A 228 -12.79 -3.50 -8.71
N ILE A 229 -11.77 -4.30 -9.05
CA ILE A 229 -10.36 -3.89 -8.96
C ILE A 229 -9.98 -3.20 -10.27
N GLU A 230 -9.44 -2.00 -10.17
CA GLU A 230 -8.97 -1.26 -11.34
C GLU A 230 -7.49 -1.57 -11.59
N VAL A 231 -7.16 -2.02 -12.80
CA VAL A 231 -5.79 -2.38 -13.20
C VAL A 231 -5.36 -1.56 -14.42
N TRP A 232 -4.08 -1.18 -14.50
CA TRP A 232 -3.50 -0.38 -15.58
C TRP A 232 -2.00 -0.59 -15.78
#